data_AF-A0A0U1P3D3-F1
#
_entry.id   AF-A0A0U1P3D3-F1
#
_cell.length_a   1.000
_cell.length_b   1.000
_cell.length_c   1.000
_cell.angle_alpha   90.00
_cell.angle_beta   90.00
_cell.angle_gamma   90.00
#
_symmetry.space_group_name_H-M   'P 1'
#
loop_
_entity.id
_entity.type
_entity.pdbx_description
1 polymer ?
#
loop_
_entity_poly.entity_id
_entity_poly.type
_entity_poly.pdbx_seq_one_letter_code
_entity_poly.pdbx_strand_id
1 'polypeptide(L)'
;MKKNDLPIVYSCSGCSSAAQTANMIAIKMDREKLAEMSCIAGVGGDVKSLVRTAKSGREIIAIDGCPLSCCKSSLARHEVQPKYHFVLSDFDVPKINGKDPDPNLYISAYNRILELINNHF
;
A
#
# COMPACT_ATOMS: atom_id res chain seq x y z
N MET A 1 -1.40 11.19 -18.19
CA MET A 1 -0.83 11.80 -16.97
C MET A 1 0.67 11.59 -16.97
N LYS A 2 1.47 12.58 -16.57
CA LYS A 2 2.90 12.34 -16.35
C LYS A 2 3.03 11.50 -15.08
N LYS A 3 4.09 10.69 -14.96
CA LYS A 3 4.30 9.80 -13.79
C LYS A 3 4.24 10.57 -12.45
N ASN A 4 4.62 11.85 -12.45
CA ASN A 4 4.59 12.73 -11.28
C ASN A 4 3.19 13.19 -10.84
N ASP A 5 2.12 12.90 -11.60
CA ASP A 5 0.75 13.33 -11.26
C ASP A 5 -0.05 12.22 -10.55
N LEU A 6 0.41 10.97 -10.57
CA LEU A 6 -0.31 9.85 -9.95
C LEU A 6 -0.16 9.88 -8.42
N PRO A 7 -1.10 9.32 -7.63
CA PRO A 7 -0.84 9.03 -6.23
C PRO A 7 0.33 8.05 -6.08
N ILE A 8 0.96 8.03 -4.91
CA ILE A 8 1.99 7.04 -4.57
C ILE A 8 1.33 5.92 -3.77
N VAL A 9 1.56 4.66 -4.15
CA VAL A 9 1.11 3.51 -3.37
C VAL A 9 2.28 2.90 -2.60
N TYR A 10 2.06 2.70 -1.30
CA TYR A 10 2.96 1.96 -0.41
C TYR A 10 2.21 0.77 0.18
N SER A 11 2.89 -0.35 0.36
CA SER A 11 2.32 -1.54 0.98
C SER A 11 3.24 -2.13 2.03
N CYS A 12 2.66 -2.76 3.06
CA CYS A 12 3.41 -3.63 3.95
C CYS A 12 3.78 -4.92 3.22
N SER A 13 5.07 -5.16 2.95
CA SER A 13 5.58 -6.30 2.18
C SER A 13 6.35 -7.34 3.04
N GLY A 14 5.81 -7.68 4.22
CA GLY A 14 6.35 -8.71 5.13
C GLY A 14 6.06 -10.18 4.72
N CYS A 15 6.43 -11.15 5.56
CA CYS A 15 6.45 -12.59 5.21
C CYS A 15 5.10 -13.34 5.29
N SER A 16 4.00 -12.69 5.66
CA SER A 16 2.68 -13.33 5.76
C SER A 16 1.86 -13.20 4.48
N SER A 17 0.92 -14.12 4.25
CA SER A 17 -0.04 -14.08 3.14
C SER A 17 -0.66 -12.71 2.94
N ALA A 18 -1.19 -12.08 4.00
CA ALA A 18 -1.84 -10.78 3.90
C ALA A 18 -0.87 -9.64 3.52
N ALA A 19 0.39 -9.71 3.95
CA ALA A 19 1.40 -8.73 3.57
C ALA A 19 1.81 -8.91 2.09
N GLN A 20 1.92 -10.15 1.63
CA GLN A 20 2.14 -10.43 0.21
C GLN A 20 0.92 -10.05 -0.64
N THR A 21 -0.30 -10.19 -0.13
CA THR A 21 -1.53 -9.68 -0.79
C THR A 21 -1.48 -8.15 -0.92
N ALA A 22 -1.13 -7.43 0.14
CA ALA A 22 -0.96 -5.97 0.10
C ALA A 22 0.11 -5.55 -0.93
N ASN A 23 1.22 -6.29 -0.98
CA ASN A 23 2.27 -6.09 -1.97
C ASN A 23 1.77 -6.31 -3.41
N MET A 24 1.03 -7.40 -3.67
CA MET A 24 0.44 -7.68 -4.98
C MET A 24 -0.53 -6.58 -5.43
N ILE A 25 -1.34 -6.05 -4.52
CA ILE A 25 -2.28 -4.95 -4.81
C ILE A 25 -1.51 -3.71 -5.25
N ALA A 26 -0.49 -3.28 -4.51
CA ALA A 26 0.32 -2.11 -4.86
C ALA A 26 1.02 -2.28 -6.21
N ILE A 27 1.55 -3.47 -6.49
CA ILE A 27 2.17 -3.81 -7.79
C ILE A 27 1.14 -3.72 -8.92
N LYS A 28 -0.08 -4.22 -8.72
CA LYS A 28 -1.14 -4.15 -9.73
C LYS A 28 -1.55 -2.71 -10.02
N MET A 29 -1.74 -1.89 -8.99
CA MET A 29 -2.04 -0.46 -9.15
C MET A 29 -0.99 0.26 -9.98
N ASP A 30 0.30 -0.04 -9.74
CA ASP A 30 1.41 0.54 -10.51
C ASP A 30 1.40 0.10 -11.98
N ARG A 31 1.23 -1.20 -12.22
CA ARG A 31 1.16 -1.76 -13.59
C ARG A 31 -0.04 -1.25 -14.37
N GLU A 32 -1.15 -0.97 -13.70
CA GLU A 32 -2.35 -0.38 -14.29
C GLU A 32 -2.29 1.15 -14.39
N LYS A 33 -1.18 1.77 -13.97
CA LYS A 33 -0.97 3.23 -13.98
C LYS A 33 -2.00 4.01 -13.18
N LEU A 34 -2.55 3.40 -12.12
CA LEU A 34 -3.47 4.04 -11.17
C LEU A 34 -2.71 4.76 -10.05
N ALA A 35 -1.53 4.26 -9.69
CA ALA A 35 -0.62 4.85 -8.73
C ALA A 35 0.82 4.58 -9.18
N GLU A 36 1.80 5.23 -8.55
CA GLU A 36 3.21 4.84 -8.65
C GLU A 36 3.61 4.11 -7.37
N MET A 37 4.14 2.90 -7.48
CA MET A 37 4.61 2.16 -6.31
C MET A 37 5.98 2.66 -5.83
N SER A 38 6.13 2.80 -4.51
CA SER A 38 7.41 3.14 -3.89
C SER A 38 7.71 2.22 -2.69
N CYS A 39 8.99 2.10 -2.34
CA CYS A 39 9.46 1.12 -1.36
C CYS A 39 9.30 1.62 0.07
N ILE A 40 8.36 1.02 0.81
CA ILE A 40 8.13 1.36 2.22
C ILE A 40 9.31 1.00 3.11
N ALA A 41 10.04 -0.08 2.78
CA ALA A 41 11.17 -0.53 3.58
C ALA A 41 12.28 0.52 3.62
N GLY A 42 12.49 1.23 2.51
CA GLY A 42 13.46 2.33 2.48
C GLY A 42 12.95 3.62 3.15
N VAL A 43 11.63 3.84 3.23
CA VAL A 43 11.09 4.92 4.08
C VAL A 43 11.34 4.60 5.54
N GLY A 44 11.02 3.37 5.98
CA GLY A 44 11.26 2.92 7.36
C GLY A 44 12.75 2.84 7.73
N GLY A 45 13.61 2.58 6.74
CA GLY A 45 15.08 2.54 6.88
C GLY A 45 15.79 3.87 6.59
N ASP A 46 15.07 4.99 6.56
CA ASP A 46 15.62 6.35 6.41
C ASP A 46 16.47 6.57 5.13
N VAL A 47 16.14 5.85 4.06
CA VAL A 47 16.78 6.02 2.74
C VAL A 47 16.33 7.36 2.15
N LYS A 48 17.25 8.33 2.11
CA LYS A 48 16.99 9.74 1.76
C LYS A 48 16.13 9.94 0.51
N SER A 49 16.39 9.21 -0.56
CA SER A 49 15.63 9.32 -1.82
C SER A 49 14.18 8.87 -1.67
N LEU A 50 13.93 7.81 -0.89
CA LEU A 50 12.58 7.27 -0.68
C LEU A 50 11.78 8.09 0.33
N VAL A 51 12.43 8.62 1.37
CA VAL A 51 11.82 9.61 2.28
C VAL A 51 11.44 10.88 1.51
N ARG A 52 12.29 11.37 0.61
CA ARG A 52 11.98 12.52 -0.26
C ARG A 52 10.76 12.25 -1.13
N THR A 53 10.64 11.05 -1.70
CA THR A 53 9.46 10.65 -2.49
C THR A 53 8.20 10.63 -1.62
N ALA A 54 8.25 10.08 -0.41
CA ALA A 54 7.12 10.07 0.52
C ALA A 54 6.70 11.50 0.93
N LYS A 55 7.64 12.44 1.02
CA LYS A 55 7.39 13.86 1.32
C LYS A 55 7.10 14.73 0.09
N SER A 56 6.85 14.14 -1.08
CA SER A 56 6.67 14.89 -2.32
C SER A 56 5.39 15.74 -2.40
N GLY A 57 4.45 15.56 -1.46
CA GLY A 57 3.14 16.23 -1.45
C GLY A 57 2.11 15.55 -2.36
N ARG A 58 2.49 14.48 -3.07
CA ARG A 58 1.54 13.65 -3.82
C ARG A 58 0.61 12.92 -2.85
N GLU A 59 -0.62 12.64 -3.31
CA GLU A 59 -1.54 11.80 -2.55
C GLU A 59 -0.93 10.42 -2.32
N ILE A 60 -1.16 9.86 -1.14
CA ILE A 60 -0.60 8.56 -0.76
C ILE A 60 -1.72 7.56 -0.44
N ILE A 61 -1.59 6.37 -1.01
CA ILE A 61 -2.37 5.17 -0.69
C ILE A 61 -1.46 4.22 0.10
N ALA A 62 -1.82 3.94 1.35
CA ALA A 62 -1.12 2.98 2.21
C ALA A 62 -1.96 1.70 2.35
N ILE A 63 -1.35 0.55 2.07
CA ILE A 63 -2.01 -0.76 2.13
C ILE A 63 -1.27 -1.66 3.11
N ASP A 64 -1.89 -1.92 4.26
CA ASP A 64 -1.34 -2.77 5.29
C ASP A 64 -2.03 -4.14 5.29
N GLY A 65 -1.25 -5.22 5.33
CA GLY A 65 -1.81 -6.57 5.36
C GLY A 65 -2.47 -6.94 6.69
N CYS A 66 -2.16 -6.24 7.78
CA CYS A 66 -2.67 -6.59 9.12
C CYS A 66 -2.74 -5.36 10.04
N PRO A 67 -3.40 -5.47 11.21
CA PRO A 67 -3.65 -4.33 12.10
C PRO A 67 -2.39 -3.66 12.65
N LEU A 68 -1.23 -4.34 12.60
CA LEU A 68 0.06 -3.76 13.00
C LEU A 68 0.43 -2.51 12.19
N SER A 69 -0.13 -2.34 10.99
CA SER A 69 -0.04 -1.11 10.22
C SER A 69 1.40 -0.62 9.98
N CYS A 70 2.32 -1.53 9.61
CA CYS A 70 3.74 -1.24 9.46
C CYS A 70 4.02 -0.16 8.40
N CYS A 71 3.23 -0.14 7.32
CA CYS A 71 3.33 0.85 6.26
C CYS A 71 2.97 2.24 6.77
N LYS A 72 1.76 2.39 7.35
CA LYS A 72 1.35 3.64 7.99
C LYS A 72 2.34 4.11 9.06
N SER A 73 2.83 3.21 9.89
CA SER A 73 3.80 3.54 10.95
C SER A 73 5.13 4.04 10.37
N SER A 74 5.61 3.44 9.29
CA SER A 74 6.84 3.87 8.61
C SER A 74 6.69 5.26 7.98
N LEU A 75 5.52 5.59 7.40
CA LEU A 75 5.21 6.93 6.91
C LEU A 75 5.13 7.95 8.06
N ALA A 76 4.46 7.59 9.16
CA ALA A 76 4.24 8.47 10.30
C ALA A 76 5.55 8.89 11.00
N ARG A 77 6.59 8.04 10.99
CA ARG A 77 7.95 8.40 11.46
C ARG A 77 8.52 9.64 10.77
N HIS A 78 8.09 9.89 9.54
CA HIS A 78 8.51 11.02 8.72
C HIS A 78 7.44 12.11 8.64
N GLU A 79 6.45 12.09 9.53
CA GLU A 79 5.31 13.03 9.56
C GLU A 79 4.48 13.01 8.27
N VAL A 80 4.52 11.88 7.54
CA VAL A 80 3.74 11.67 6.33
C VAL A 80 2.45 10.92 6.70
N GLN A 81 1.31 11.49 6.33
CA GLN A 81 0.01 10.86 6.49
C GLN A 81 -0.54 10.41 5.14
N PRO A 82 -0.95 9.14 4.99
CA PRO A 82 -1.60 8.69 3.78
C PRO A 82 -3.00 9.31 3.65
N LYS A 83 -3.40 9.69 2.44
CA LYS A 83 -4.78 10.12 2.14
C LYS A 83 -5.74 8.94 2.29
N TYR A 84 -5.34 7.77 1.79
CA TYR A 84 -6.08 6.52 1.91
C TYR A 84 -5.27 5.50 2.68
N HIS A 85 -5.86 4.89 3.71
CA HIS A 85 -5.24 3.80 4.46
C HIS A 85 -6.18 2.61 4.52
N PHE A 86 -5.72 1.46 4.05
CA PHE A 86 -6.47 0.22 4.04
C PHE A 86 -5.74 -0.84 4.85
N VAL A 87 -6.45 -1.52 5.74
CA VAL A 87 -5.96 -2.68 6.48
C VAL A 87 -6.70 -3.91 5.98
N LEU A 88 -6.00 -4.84 5.31
CA LEU A 88 -6.65 -5.95 4.60
C LEU A 88 -7.39 -6.96 5.51
N SER A 89 -7.18 -6.90 6.82
CA SER A 89 -8.01 -7.65 7.77
C SER A 89 -9.48 -7.20 7.76
N ASP A 90 -9.77 -5.96 7.36
CA ASP A 90 -11.14 -5.44 7.17
C ASP A 90 -11.74 -5.86 5.81
N PHE A 91 -10.94 -6.56 4.99
CA PHE A 91 -11.26 -7.07 3.66
C PHE A 91 -11.23 -8.61 3.64
N ASP A 92 -11.40 -9.24 4.81
CA ASP A 92 -11.43 -10.70 4.98
C ASP A 92 -10.13 -11.41 4.54
N VAL A 93 -9.01 -10.70 4.44
CA VAL A 93 -7.70 -11.29 4.11
C VAL A 93 -7.01 -11.77 5.39
N PRO A 94 -6.86 -13.09 5.61
CA PRO A 94 -6.25 -13.60 6.82
C PRO A 94 -4.73 -13.47 6.77
N LYS A 95 -4.12 -13.16 7.92
CA LYS A 95 -2.67 -13.20 8.11
C LYS A 95 -2.21 -14.63 8.44
N ILE A 96 -1.66 -15.32 7.45
CA ILE A 96 -1.11 -16.67 7.60
C ILE A 96 0.39 -16.60 7.28
N ASN A 97 1.24 -17.04 8.22
CA ASN A 97 2.69 -17.03 8.01
C ASN A 97 3.08 -18.18 7.06
N GLY A 98 4.04 -17.93 6.14
CA GLY A 98 4.58 -18.97 5.26
C GLY A 98 3.62 -19.48 4.19
N LYS A 99 2.54 -18.74 3.91
CA LYS A 99 1.55 -19.07 2.87
C LYS A 99 1.49 -17.94 1.84
N ASP A 100 1.37 -18.32 0.58
CA ASP A 100 1.16 -17.38 -0.51
C ASP A 100 -0.23 -16.71 -0.45
N PRO A 101 -0.39 -15.53 -1.09
CA PRO A 101 -1.68 -14.88 -1.26
C PRO A 101 -2.72 -15.81 -1.92
N ASP A 102 -3.94 -15.77 -1.42
CA ASP A 102 -5.09 -16.37 -2.10
C ASP A 102 -5.51 -15.45 -3.26
N PRO A 103 -5.52 -15.93 -4.53
CA PRO A 103 -5.89 -15.11 -5.68
C PRO A 103 -7.30 -14.52 -5.60
N ASN A 104 -8.27 -15.22 -4.99
CA ASN A 104 -9.65 -14.75 -4.89
C ASN A 104 -9.74 -13.60 -3.89
N LEU A 105 -9.09 -13.73 -2.73
CA LEU A 105 -9.03 -12.68 -1.72
C LEU A 105 -8.26 -11.46 -2.24
N TYR A 106 -7.19 -11.68 -2.99
CA TYR A 106 -6.47 -10.62 -3.67
C TYR A 106 -7.36 -9.81 -4.64
N ILE A 107 -8.09 -10.48 -5.53
CA ILE A 107 -8.98 -9.80 -6.49
C ILE A 107 -10.12 -9.08 -5.77
N SER A 108 -10.74 -9.73 -4.79
CA SER A 108 -11.82 -9.13 -3.99
C SER A 108 -11.37 -7.87 -3.26
N ALA A 109 -10.24 -7.95 -2.54
CA ALA A 109 -9.67 -6.80 -1.83
C ALA A 109 -9.27 -5.68 -2.80
N TYR A 110 -8.68 -6.02 -3.95
CA TYR A 110 -8.32 -5.05 -4.99
C TYR A 110 -9.53 -4.24 -5.46
N ASN A 111 -10.59 -4.92 -5.87
CA ASN A 111 -11.79 -4.26 -6.39
C ASN A 111 -12.46 -3.37 -5.34
N ARG A 112 -12.57 -3.86 -4.10
CA ARG A 112 -13.17 -3.09 -3.00
C ARG A 112 -12.35 -1.84 -2.66
N ILE A 113 -11.02 -1.92 -2.71
CA ILE A 113 -10.15 -0.75 -2.55
C ILE A 113 -10.39 0.28 -3.65
N LEU A 114 -10.50 -0.16 -4.92
CA LEU A 114 -10.78 0.75 -6.03
C LEU A 114 -12.14 1.44 -5.89
N GLU A 115 -13.18 0.71 -5.49
CA GLU A 115 -14.50 1.27 -5.21
C GLU A 115 -14.43 2.35 -4.13
N LEU A 116 -13.72 2.09 -3.02
CA LEU A 116 -13.56 3.06 -1.93
C LEU A 116 -12.78 4.30 -2.39
N ILE A 117 -11.72 4.15 -3.17
CA ILE A 117 -10.96 5.29 -3.70
C ILE A 117 -11.85 6.13 -4.65
N ASN A 118 -12.63 5.48 -5.52
CA ASN A 118 -13.44 6.17 -6.51
C ASN A 118 -14.69 6.85 -5.92
N ASN A 119 -15.24 6.34 -4.82
CA ASN A 119 -16.39 6.93 -4.12
C ASN A 119 -16.03 8.14 -3.24
N HIS A 120 -14.74 8.50 -3.14
CA HIS A 120 -14.24 9.66 -2.38
C HIS A 120 -13.77 10.82 -3.28
N PHE A 121 -14.20 10.86 -4.55
CA PHE A 121 -14.05 12.00 -5.46
C PHE A 121 -15.37 12.77 -5.63
#